data_AF-A0A9D5TDS3-F1
#
_entry.id   AF-A0A9D5TDS3-F1
#
_cell.length_a   1.000
_cell.length_b   1.000
_cell.length_c   1.000
_cell.angle_alpha   90.00
_cell.angle_beta   90.00
_cell.angle_gamma   90.00
#
_symmetry.space_group_name_H-M   'P 1'
#
loop_
_entity.id
_entity.type
_entity.pdbx_description
1 polymer ?
#
loop_
_entity_poly.entity_id
_entity_poly.type
_entity_poly.pdbx_seq_one_letter_code
_entity_poly.pdbx_strand_id
1 'polypeptide(L)'
;MSEILEIVMIVSFGFSWPMNVLKSWRARTAKGKSLAFLLFIFFGYIAGIASKFLNEAYMASFSTKWYVLVFYILNLLMVGVDLILYIRNKRLDARCEKTNVQ
;
A
#
# COMPACT_ATOMS: atom_id res chain seq x y z
N MET A 1 26.27 4.07 -3.33
CA MET A 1 25.87 4.44 -1.94
C MET A 1 24.40 4.85 -1.83
N SER A 2 23.88 5.69 -2.74
CA SER A 2 22.47 6.15 -2.78
C SER A 2 21.45 5.02 -2.89
N GLU A 3 21.77 3.95 -3.61
CA GLU A 3 20.86 2.84 -3.89
C GLU A 3 20.50 2.02 -2.63
N ILE A 4 21.45 1.82 -1.71
CA ILE A 4 21.20 1.11 -0.45
C ILE A 4 20.22 1.90 0.42
N LEU A 5 20.37 3.23 0.48
CA LEU A 5 19.46 4.10 1.23
C LEU A 5 18.06 4.10 0.62
N GLU A 6 17.94 4.09 -0.72
CA GLU A 6 16.65 3.98 -1.41
C GLU A 6 15.98 2.62 -1.14
N ILE A 7 16.74 1.52 -1.16
CA ILE A 7 16.23 0.18 -0.82
C ILE A 7 15.75 0.16 0.64
N VAL A 8 16.57 0.60 1.59
CA VAL A 8 16.21 0.60 3.02
C VAL A 8 14.96 1.42 3.26
N MET A 9 14.82 2.58 2.61
CA MET A 9 13.61 3.40 2.69
C MET A 9 12.39 2.63 2.18
N ILE A 10 12.45 2.03 0.98
CA ILE A 10 11.31 1.33 0.37
C ILE A 10 10.95 0.06 1.14
N VAL A 11 11.94 -0.69 1.64
CA VAL A 11 11.73 -1.90 2.45
C VAL A 11 11.12 -1.53 3.80
N SER A 12 11.60 -0.47 4.45
CA SER A 12 11.04 0.01 5.73
C SER A 12 9.61 0.50 5.56
N PHE A 13 9.32 1.22 4.46
CA PHE A 13 7.95 1.58 4.09
C PHE A 13 7.11 0.33 3.78
N GLY A 14 7.70 -0.63 3.06
CA GLY A 14 7.14 -1.94 2.74
C GLY A 14 6.66 -2.69 3.96
N PHE A 15 7.46 -2.76 5.01
CA PHE A 15 7.15 -3.46 6.26
C PHE A 15 6.03 -2.81 7.08
N SER A 16 5.79 -1.51 6.91
CA SER A 16 4.69 -0.83 7.61
C SER A 16 3.31 -1.35 7.18
N TRP A 17 3.17 -1.81 5.93
CA TRP A 17 1.94 -2.36 5.37
C TRP A 17 1.51 -3.71 5.93
N PRO A 18 2.34 -4.78 5.96
CA PRO A 18 1.95 -6.06 6.52
C PRO A 18 1.60 -5.96 8.01
N MET A 19 2.27 -5.08 8.78
CA MET A 19 1.85 -4.79 10.15
C MET A 19 0.44 -4.18 10.20
N ASN A 20 0.14 -3.24 9.31
CA ASN A 20 -1.16 -2.59 9.23
C ASN A 20 -2.28 -3.54 8.76
N VAL A 21 -1.95 -4.45 7.84
CA VAL A 21 -2.82 -5.53 7.35
C VAL A 21 -3.11 -6.54 8.46
N LEU A 22 -2.07 -7.02 9.16
CA LEU A 22 -2.21 -7.96 10.28
C LEU A 22 -3.07 -7.37 11.41
N LYS A 23 -2.87 -6.09 11.72
CA LYS A 23 -3.67 -5.37 12.71
C LYS A 23 -5.13 -5.25 12.26
N SER A 24 -5.37 -4.92 10.98
CA SER A 24 -6.73 -4.82 10.42
C SER A 24 -7.42 -6.19 10.37
N TRP A 25 -6.69 -7.24 10.02
CA TRP A 25 -7.21 -8.61 10.00
C TRP A 25 -7.56 -9.12 11.40
N ARG A 26 -6.70 -8.89 12.40
CA ARG A 26 -6.94 -9.30 13.79
C ARG A 26 -8.05 -8.47 14.45
N ALA A 27 -8.12 -7.17 14.18
CA ALA A 27 -9.12 -6.29 14.79
C ALA A 27 -10.55 -6.60 14.34
N ARG A 28 -10.75 -7.20 13.14
CA ARG A 28 -12.08 -7.49 12.53
C ARG A 28 -13.04 -6.28 12.51
N THR A 29 -12.50 -5.07 12.62
CA THR A 29 -13.22 -3.80 12.50
C THR A 29 -12.37 -2.81 11.70
N ALA A 30 -13.03 -1.93 10.95
CA ALA A 30 -12.43 -0.83 10.20
C ALA A 30 -12.40 0.47 11.01
N LYS A 31 -12.93 0.47 12.25
CA LYS A 31 -12.95 1.66 13.13
C LYS A 31 -11.52 2.13 13.45
N GLY A 32 -11.24 3.40 13.13
CA GLY A 32 -9.97 4.08 13.39
C GLY A 32 -8.95 4.08 12.23
N LYS A 33 -9.23 3.41 11.11
CA LYS A 33 -8.32 3.38 9.95
C LYS A 33 -8.79 4.36 8.86
N SER A 34 -7.91 5.31 8.47
CA SER A 34 -8.24 6.34 7.48
C SER A 34 -8.14 5.79 6.05
N LEU A 35 -9.29 5.55 5.43
CA LEU A 35 -9.41 5.10 4.04
C LEU A 35 -8.80 6.12 3.06
N ALA A 36 -9.01 7.41 3.34
CA ALA A 36 -8.47 8.50 2.53
C ALA A 36 -6.94 8.46 2.48
N PHE A 37 -6.28 8.23 3.62
CA PHE A 37 -4.83 8.08 3.68
C PHE A 37 -4.33 6.91 2.80
N LEU A 38 -5.04 5.78 2.85
CA LEU A 38 -4.71 4.60 2.05
C LEU A 38 -4.86 4.85 0.54
N LEU A 39 -5.94 5.52 0.14
CA LEU A 39 -6.18 5.91 -1.25
C LEU A 39 -5.17 6.94 -1.76
N PHE A 40 -4.82 7.93 -0.95
CA PHE A 40 -3.79 8.92 -1.29
C PHE A 40 -2.44 8.26 -1.55
N ILE A 41 -2.06 7.30 -0.70
CA ILE A 41 -0.81 6.56 -0.90
C ILE A 41 -0.90 5.68 -2.14
N PHE A 42 -1.99 4.93 -2.34
CA PHE A 42 -2.17 4.08 -3.51
C PHE A 42 -2.08 4.89 -4.81
N PHE A 43 -2.75 6.05 -4.86
CA PHE A 43 -2.68 6.97 -5.98
C PHE A 43 -1.27 7.54 -6.16
N GLY A 44 -0.59 7.92 -5.07
CA GLY A 44 0.79 8.39 -5.10
C GLY A 44 1.77 7.34 -5.66
N TYR A 45 1.58 6.06 -5.32
CA TYR A 45 2.39 4.97 -5.88
C TYR A 45 2.13 4.80 -7.39
N ILE A 46 0.88 4.86 -7.84
CA ILE A 46 0.55 4.80 -9.28
C ILE A 46 1.19 5.98 -10.02
N ALA A 47 1.07 7.19 -9.49
CA ALA A 47 1.67 8.38 -10.09
C ALA A 47 3.21 8.30 -10.11
N GLY A 48 3.83 7.79 -9.04
CA GLY A 48 5.28 7.58 -8.97
C GLY A 48 5.79 6.53 -9.97
N ILE A 49 5.05 5.43 -10.12
CA ILE A 49 5.33 4.39 -11.12
C ILE A 49 5.17 4.98 -12.53
N ALA A 50 4.06 5.67 -12.81
CA ALA A 50 3.81 6.32 -14.10
C ALA A 50 4.92 7.32 -14.47
N SER A 51 5.34 8.15 -13.51
CA SER A 51 6.46 9.09 -13.69
C SER A 51 7.77 8.38 -14.04
N LYS A 52 8.06 7.23 -13.41
CA LYS A 52 9.24 6.41 -13.76
C LYS A 52 9.15 5.77 -15.15
N PHE A 53 7.96 5.41 -15.62
CA PHE A 53 7.76 4.90 -16.98
C PHE A 53 7.88 6.00 -18.05
N LEU A 54 7.45 7.22 -17.74
CA LEU A 54 7.57 8.39 -18.62
C LEU A 54 9.01 8.94 -18.70
N ASN A 55 9.87 8.58 -17.75
CA ASN A 55 11.25 9.04 -17.70
C ASN A 55 12.17 8.08 -18.48
N GLU A 56 12.51 8.43 -19.72
CA GLU A 56 13.37 7.61 -20.60
C GLU A 56 14.75 7.33 -19.97
N ALA A 57 15.29 8.26 -19.17
CA ALA A 57 16.53 8.06 -18.42
C ALA A 57 16.43 6.95 -17.35
N TYR A 58 15.24 6.73 -16.78
CA TYR A 58 14.99 5.66 -15.83
C TYR A 58 14.85 4.30 -16.53
N MET A 59 14.19 4.28 -17.71
CA MET A 59 14.11 3.11 -18.58
C MET A 59 15.50 2.67 -19.09
N ALA A 60 16.39 3.62 -19.44
CA ALA A 60 17.78 3.30 -19.80
C ALA A 60 18.58 2.70 -18.62
N SER A 61 18.29 3.13 -17.39
CA SER A 61 18.87 2.58 -16.15
C SER A 61 18.09 1.38 -15.57
N PHE A 62 17.13 0.82 -16.30
CA PHE A 62 16.25 -0.24 -15.79
C PHE A 62 17.05 -1.47 -15.35
N SER A 63 18.10 -1.82 -16.10
CA SER A 63 18.97 -2.97 -15.81
C SER A 63 19.64 -2.89 -14.43
N THR A 64 19.89 -1.68 -13.91
CA THR A 64 20.53 -1.45 -12.61
C THR A 64 19.53 -1.21 -11.48
N LYS A 65 18.27 -0.81 -11.78
CA LYS A 65 17.26 -0.41 -10.79
C LYS A 65 16.03 -1.33 -10.74
N TRP A 66 16.08 -2.48 -11.40
CA TRP A 66 14.97 -3.42 -11.50
C TRP A 66 14.42 -3.83 -10.12
N TYR A 67 15.29 -4.05 -9.13
CA TYR A 67 14.89 -4.43 -7.77
C TYR A 67 14.09 -3.33 -7.05
N VAL A 68 14.42 -2.05 -7.25
CA VAL A 68 13.67 -0.92 -6.68
C VAL A 68 12.23 -0.89 -7.23
N LEU A 69 12.07 -1.14 -8.53
CA LEU A 69 10.76 -1.22 -9.17
C LEU A 69 9.94 -2.40 -8.62
N VAL A 70 10.56 -3.57 -8.45
CA VAL A 70 9.92 -4.75 -7.86
C VAL A 70 9.39 -4.45 -6.46
N PHE A 71 10.17 -3.80 -5.60
CA PHE A 71 9.71 -3.40 -4.27
C PHE A 71 8.60 -2.34 -4.32
N TYR A 72 8.60 -1.44 -5.30
CA TYR A 72 7.51 -0.48 -5.53
C TYR A 72 6.20 -1.17 -5.91
N ILE A 73 6.26 -2.14 -6.83
CA ILE A 73 5.10 -2.93 -7.25
C ILE A 73 4.60 -3.79 -6.08
N LEU A 74 5.50 -4.41 -5.32
CA LEU A 74 5.16 -5.20 -4.15
C LEU A 74 4.50 -4.34 -3.06
N ASN A 75 4.98 -3.12 -2.83
CA ASN A 75 4.32 -2.13 -1.97
C ASN A 75 2.91 -1.79 -2.48
N LEU A 76 2.76 -1.52 -3.77
CA LEU A 76 1.46 -1.22 -4.38
C LEU A 76 0.47 -2.39 -4.19
N LEU A 77 0.92 -3.64 -4.38
CA LEU A 77 0.11 -4.84 -4.15
C LEU A 77 -0.28 -4.97 -2.68
N MET A 78 0.65 -4.75 -1.74
CA MET A 78 0.36 -4.79 -0.30
C MET A 78 -0.67 -3.72 0.12
N VAL A 79 -0.52 -2.49 -0.37
CA VAL A 79 -1.50 -1.40 -0.14
C VAL A 79 -2.86 -1.77 -0.75
N GLY A 80 -2.86 -2.36 -1.94
CA GLY A 80 -4.07 -2.84 -2.60
C GLY A 80 -4.79 -3.93 -1.80
N VAL A 81 -4.05 -4.90 -1.25
CA VAL A 81 -4.61 -5.94 -0.37
C VAL A 81 -5.18 -5.31 0.90
N ASP A 82 -4.48 -4.35 1.53
CA ASP A 82 -4.97 -3.64 2.70
C ASP A 82 -6.27 -2.86 2.40
N LEU A 83 -6.38 -2.26 1.21
CA LEU A 83 -7.59 -1.57 0.75
C LEU A 83 -8.77 -2.52 0.58
N ILE A 84 -8.54 -3.70 -0.03
CA ILE A 84 -9.57 -4.73 -0.19
C ILE A 84 -10.02 -5.26 1.18
N LEU A 85 -9.09 -5.55 2.08
CA LEU A 85 -9.37 -5.98 3.44
C LEU A 85 -10.14 -4.92 4.23
N TYR A 86 -9.78 -3.65 4.08
CA TYR A 86 -10.52 -2.55 4.68
C TYR A 86 -11.97 -2.51 4.18
N ILE A 87 -12.21 -2.60 2.87
CA ILE A 87 -13.57 -2.60 2.30
C ILE A 87 -14.37 -3.78 2.85
N ARG A 88 -13.74 -4.95 2.97
CA ARG A 88 -14.36 -6.15 3.56
C ARG A 88 -14.73 -5.94 5.02
N ASN A 89 -13.82 -5.40 5.84
CA ASN A 89 -14.09 -5.13 7.26
C ASN A 89 -15.15 -4.04 7.44
N LYS A 90 -15.15 -2.99 6.60
CA LYS A 90 -16.19 -1.96 6.61
C LYS A 90 -17.59 -2.54 6.33
N ARG A 91 -17.68 -3.52 5.43
CA ARG A 91 -18.95 -4.24 5.17
C ARG A 91 -19.40 -5.09 6.36
N LEU A 92 -18.47 -5.63 7.16
CA LEU A 92 -18.80 -6.37 8.39
C LEU A 92 -19.29 -5.43 9.48
N ASP A 93 -18.59 -4.31 9.72
CA ASP A 93 -19.01 -3.28 10.68
C ASP A 93 -20.41 -2.74 10.35
N ALA A 94 -20.69 -2.44 9.07
CA ALA A 94 -21.99 -1.95 8.63
C ALA A 94 -23.14 -2.97 8.83
N ARG A 95 -22.85 -4.27 8.95
CA ARG A 95 -23.86 -5.30 9.27
C ARG A 95 -24.09 -5.41 10.77
N CYS A 96 -23.03 -5.32 11.57
CA CYS A 96 -23.13 -5.30 13.04
C CYS A 96 -23.87 -4.04 13.54
N GLU A 97 -23.68 -2.89 12.90
CA GLU A 97 -24.38 -1.65 13.26
C GLU A 97 -25.88 -1.75 12.98
N LYS A 98 -26.28 -2.39 11.87
CA LYS A 98 -27.70 -2.63 11.56
C LYS A 98 -28.40 -3.61 12.51
N THR A 99 -27.66 -4.54 13.12
CA THR A 99 -28.21 -5.54 14.05
C THR A 99 -28.43 -4.96 15.46
N ASN A 100 -27.66 -3.95 15.87
CA ASN A 100 -27.83 -3.29 17.18
C ASN A 100 -28.87 -2.16 17.17
N VAL A 101 -29.42 -1.81 16.00
CA VAL A 101 -30.42 -0.74 15.84
C VAL A 101 -31.83 -1.31 15.61
N GLN A 102 -31.97 -2.63 15.41
CA GLN A 102 -33.25 -3.36 15.45
C GLN A 102 -33.48 -3.95 16.84
#